data_AF-A0A3C1A8T0-F1
#
_entry.id   AF-A0A3C1A8T0-F1
#
_cell.length_a   1.000
_cell.length_b   1.000
_cell.length_c   1.000
_cell.angle_alpha   90.00
_cell.angle_beta   90.00
_cell.angle_gamma   90.00
#
_symmetry.space_group_name_H-M   'P 1'
#
loop_
_entity.id
_entity.type
_entity.pdbx_description
1 polymer ?
#
loop_
_entity_poly.entity_id
_entity_poly.type
_entity_poly.pdbx_seq_one_letter_code
_entity_poly.pdbx_strand_id
1 'polypeptide(L)'
;MIKWKSSKLKLRSGESEVEEYKKCIDELIHHDNVQMMKQFKHHHSITCFEHSVNVSLYSYLICRIFGLDYKSAARGGLLHDLFLYDWRTTKISGGKHAFIHPKIALSNASALFRLNYIEQDIILKH
;
A
#
# COMPACT_ATOMS: atom_id res chain seq x y z
N MET A 1 9.99 -2.59 -13.98
CA MET A 1 10.92 -2.94 -12.87
C MET A 1 11.19 -1.69 -12.07
N ILE A 2 10.63 -1.58 -10.86
CA ILE A 2 10.89 -0.45 -9.96
C ILE A 2 12.35 -0.56 -9.49
N LYS A 3 13.18 0.45 -9.78
CA LYS A 3 14.57 0.51 -9.34
C LYS A 3 14.63 1.12 -7.95
N TRP A 4 14.99 0.30 -6.96
CA TRP A 4 15.19 0.69 -5.58
C TRP A 4 16.58 1.33 -5.42
N LYS A 5 16.65 2.60 -4.98
CA LYS A 5 17.93 3.23 -4.61
C LYS A 5 18.14 3.08 -3.10
N SER A 6 19.14 2.31 -2.68
CA SER A 6 19.52 2.19 -1.27
C SER A 6 19.94 3.55 -0.68
N SER A 7 19.25 3.96 0.37
CA SER A 7 19.71 4.99 1.31
C SER A 7 20.83 4.42 2.18
N LYS A 8 21.91 5.18 2.35
CA LYS A 8 23.07 4.81 3.18
C LYS A 8 22.73 4.91 4.67
N LEU A 9 22.06 3.91 5.24
CA LEU A 9 22.10 3.65 6.69
C LEU A 9 22.84 2.33 6.93
N LYS A 10 23.88 2.38 7.77
CA LYS A 10 24.67 1.20 8.17
C LYS A 10 23.81 0.30 9.07
N LEU A 11 23.36 -0.83 8.53
CA LEU A 11 22.68 -1.87 9.29
C LEU A 11 23.70 -2.79 9.97
N ARG A 12 23.43 -3.14 11.24
CA ARG A 12 24.04 -4.30 11.90
C ARG A 12 23.21 -5.53 11.52
N SER A 13 23.93 -6.59 11.11
CA SER A 13 23.48 -7.95 10.74
C SER A 13 22.51 -8.11 9.55
N GLY A 14 23.06 -8.65 8.46
CA GLY A 14 22.45 -9.73 7.67
C GLY A 14 21.63 -9.36 6.45
N GLU A 15 20.56 -8.59 6.61
CA GLU A 15 19.61 -8.30 5.52
C GLU A 15 19.48 -6.80 5.30
N SER A 16 19.34 -6.38 4.03
CA SER A 16 19.12 -4.97 3.74
C SER A 16 17.69 -4.58 4.12
N GLU A 17 17.50 -3.30 4.46
CA GLU A 17 16.19 -2.73 4.79
C GLU A 17 15.11 -3.05 3.75
N VAL A 18 15.53 -3.19 2.49
CA VAL A 18 14.69 -3.46 1.34
C VAL A 18 14.21 -4.91 1.32
N GLU A 19 15.03 -5.86 1.77
CA GLU A 19 14.65 -7.29 1.81
C GLU A 19 13.60 -7.54 2.90
N GLU A 20 13.74 -6.93 4.07
CA GLU A 20 12.73 -7.04 5.12
C GLU A 20 11.41 -6.36 4.70
N TYR A 21 11.47 -5.19 4.06
CA TYR A 21 10.28 -4.58 3.47
C TYR A 21 9.58 -5.52 2.50
N LYS A 22 10.32 -6.11 1.54
CA LYS A 22 9.77 -7.05 0.56
C LYS A 22 9.06 -8.22 1.26
N LYS A 23 9.67 -8.79 2.31
CA LYS A 23 9.06 -9.87 3.10
C LYS A 23 7.75 -9.46 3.76
N CYS A 24 7.61 -8.21 4.21
CA CYS A 24 6.37 -7.73 4.84
C CYS A 24 5.18 -7.77 3.89
N ILE A 25 5.42 -7.54 2.60
CA ILE A 25 4.37 -7.38 1.58
C ILE A 25 4.34 -8.50 0.54
N ASP A 26 5.18 -9.53 0.67
CA ASP A 26 5.44 -10.51 -0.40
C ASP A 26 4.17 -11.22 -0.88
N GLU A 27 3.33 -11.68 0.05
CA GLU A 27 2.05 -12.31 -0.27
C GLU A 27 1.04 -11.34 -0.91
N LEU A 28 1.11 -10.05 -0.54
CA LEU A 28 0.15 -9.05 -0.97
C LEU A 28 0.50 -8.54 -2.37
N ILE A 29 1.76 -8.18 -2.58
CA ILE A 29 2.20 -7.52 -3.80
C ILE A 29 2.02 -8.42 -5.01
N HIS A 30 2.11 -9.74 -4.88
CA HIS A 30 1.95 -10.68 -5.99
C HIS A 30 0.48 -11.05 -6.28
N HIS A 31 -0.47 -10.65 -5.45
CA HIS A 31 -1.88 -10.98 -5.66
C HIS A 31 -2.47 -10.23 -6.88
N ASP A 32 -3.26 -10.91 -7.69
CA ASP A 32 -3.80 -10.38 -8.96
C ASP A 32 -4.56 -9.06 -8.78
N ASN A 33 -5.43 -8.95 -7.78
CA ASN A 33 -6.13 -7.69 -7.48
C ASN A 33 -5.19 -6.53 -7.12
N VAL A 34 -4.08 -6.79 -6.41
CA VAL A 34 -3.07 -5.76 -6.12
C VAL A 34 -2.34 -5.40 -7.42
N GLN A 35 -2.00 -6.38 -8.26
CA GLN A 35 -1.42 -6.13 -9.58
C GLN A 35 -2.37 -5.36 -10.52
N MET A 36 -3.68 -5.58 -10.41
CA MET A 36 -4.71 -4.90 -11.20
C MET A 36 -4.74 -3.39 -10.96
N MET A 37 -4.23 -2.92 -9.80
CA MET A 37 -4.07 -1.48 -9.52
C MET A 37 -3.19 -0.76 -10.55
N LYS A 38 -2.36 -1.48 -11.32
CA LYS A 38 -1.56 -0.92 -12.43
C LYS A 38 -2.43 -0.40 -13.58
N GLN A 39 -3.67 -0.82 -13.68
CA GLN A 39 -4.59 -0.40 -14.75
C GLN A 39 -5.23 0.97 -14.45
N PHE A 40 -5.24 1.40 -13.19
CA PHE A 40 -5.93 2.62 -12.76
C PHE A 40 -4.91 3.74 -12.54
N LYS A 41 -5.09 4.87 -13.25
CA LYS A 41 -4.21 6.04 -13.08
C LYS A 41 -4.52 6.77 -11.78
N HIS A 42 -3.47 7.08 -11.03
CA HIS A 42 -3.48 7.87 -9.81
C HIS A 42 -2.54 9.07 -10.02
N HIS A 43 -2.92 10.30 -9.65
CA HIS A 43 -2.12 11.52 -9.86
C HIS A 43 -1.35 11.64 -11.21
N HIS A 44 -1.86 12.43 -12.17
CA HIS A 44 -1.29 12.71 -13.51
C HIS A 44 -0.69 11.53 -14.31
N SER A 45 0.46 10.97 -13.91
CA SER A 45 1.26 10.01 -14.67
C SER A 45 1.53 8.67 -13.98
N ILE A 46 1.19 8.47 -12.71
CA ILE A 46 1.45 7.20 -12.00
C ILE A 46 0.19 6.32 -11.93
N THR A 47 0.37 5.05 -11.62
CA THR A 47 -0.73 4.10 -11.36
C THR A 47 -1.05 4.05 -9.87
N CYS A 48 -2.25 3.58 -9.50
CA CYS A 48 -2.62 3.34 -8.09
C CYS A 48 -1.63 2.36 -7.44
N PHE A 49 -1.14 1.38 -8.22
CA PHE A 49 -0.11 0.45 -7.77
C PHE A 49 1.19 1.16 -7.39
N GLU A 50 1.73 2.00 -8.29
CA GLU A 50 2.99 2.72 -8.03
C GLU A 50 2.85 3.70 -6.86
N HIS A 51 1.71 4.39 -6.77
CA HIS A 51 1.39 5.25 -5.63
C HIS A 51 1.43 4.45 -4.32
N SER A 52 0.71 3.33 -4.26
CA SER A 52 0.59 2.51 -3.06
C SER A 52 1.92 1.85 -2.66
N VAL A 53 2.74 1.42 -3.63
CA VAL A 53 4.08 0.90 -3.34
C VAL A 53 4.98 1.99 -2.74
N ASN A 54 4.91 3.22 -3.23
CA ASN A 54 5.69 4.33 -2.68
C ASN A 54 5.24 4.67 -1.26
N VAL A 55 3.93 4.81 -1.03
CA VAL A 55 3.35 5.08 0.30
C VAL A 55 3.72 3.98 1.28
N SER A 56 3.55 2.71 0.89
CA SER A 56 3.97 1.53 1.65
C SER A 56 5.43 1.60 2.08
N LEU A 57 6.35 1.89 1.14
CA LEU A 57 7.78 1.97 1.44
C LEU A 57 8.10 3.10 2.42
N TYR A 58 7.62 4.31 2.16
CA TYR A 58 7.96 5.45 3.02
C TYR A 58 7.37 5.27 4.42
N SER A 59 6.15 4.79 4.54
CA SER A 59 5.52 4.47 5.83
C SER A 59 6.32 3.41 6.59
N TYR A 60 6.75 2.34 5.92
CA TYR A 60 7.63 1.33 6.50
C TYR A 60 8.93 1.94 7.04
N LEU A 61 9.63 2.75 6.24
CA LEU A 61 10.90 3.35 6.64
C LEU A 61 10.72 4.30 7.83
N ILE A 62 9.71 5.16 7.80
CA ILE A 62 9.39 6.09 8.89
C ILE A 62 9.09 5.30 10.17
N CYS A 63 8.16 4.35 10.12
CA CYS A 63 7.83 3.54 11.28
C CYS A 63 9.04 2.77 11.82
N ARG A 64 9.90 2.24 10.94
CA ARG A 64 11.11 1.51 11.35
C ARG A 64 12.13 2.43 12.03
N ILE A 65 12.32 3.66 11.54
CA ILE A 65 13.19 4.68 12.17
C ILE A 65 12.70 5.03 13.58
N PHE A 66 11.39 5.13 13.78
CA PHE A 66 10.78 5.47 15.07
C PHE A 66 10.50 4.27 15.98
N GLY A 67 10.83 3.04 15.56
CA GLY A 67 10.54 1.83 16.35
C GLY A 67 9.04 1.51 16.48
N LEU A 68 8.23 1.97 15.53
CA LEU A 68 6.79 1.69 15.44
C LEU A 68 6.53 0.40 14.64
N ASP A 69 5.27 -0.03 14.54
CA ASP A 69 4.85 -1.21 13.77
C ASP A 69 4.98 -0.98 12.25
N TYR A 70 6.20 -1.14 11.76
CA TYR A 70 6.56 -0.98 10.36
C TYR A 70 5.95 -2.06 9.46
N LYS A 71 5.60 -3.23 10.00
CA LYS A 71 5.01 -4.33 9.21
C LYS A 71 3.57 -3.98 8.82
N SER A 72 2.78 -3.54 9.80
CA SER A 72 1.42 -3.05 9.53
C SER A 72 1.44 -1.80 8.65
N ALA A 73 2.41 -0.90 8.84
CA ALA A 73 2.59 0.28 7.98
C ALA A 73 2.85 -0.06 6.51
N ALA A 74 3.73 -1.04 6.24
CA ALA A 74 3.98 -1.53 4.89
C ALA A 74 2.72 -2.15 4.26
N ARG A 75 2.10 -3.08 4.99
CA ARG A 75 0.93 -3.83 4.48
C ARG A 75 -0.28 -2.92 4.26
N GLY A 76 -0.63 -2.10 5.25
CA GLY A 76 -1.72 -1.14 5.14
C GLY A 76 -1.46 -0.09 4.05
N GLY A 77 -0.23 0.44 3.98
CA GLY A 77 0.16 1.40 2.94
C GLY A 77 0.09 0.84 1.53
N LEU A 78 0.32 -0.47 1.33
CA LEU A 78 0.19 -1.09 0.01
C LEU A 78 -1.27 -1.26 -0.42
N LEU A 79 -2.17 -1.47 0.55
CA LEU A 79 -3.58 -1.81 0.30
C LEU A 79 -4.53 -0.62 0.40
N HIS A 80 -4.07 0.54 0.86
CA HIS A 80 -4.93 1.70 1.17
C HIS A 80 -5.82 2.14 0.00
N ASP A 81 -5.32 1.94 -1.23
CA ASP A 81 -5.94 2.37 -2.48
C ASP A 81 -6.49 1.20 -3.32
N LEU A 82 -6.75 0.04 -2.70
CA LEU A 82 -7.27 -1.17 -3.37
C LEU A 82 -8.77 -1.05 -3.73
N PHE A 83 -9.20 0.04 -4.37
CA PHE A 83 -10.59 0.30 -4.72
C PHE A 83 -11.02 -0.31 -6.08
N LEU A 84 -10.07 -0.60 -6.97
CA LEU A 84 -10.23 -1.41 -8.18
C LEU A 84 -11.20 -0.89 -9.26
N TYR A 85 -11.26 0.43 -9.46
CA TYR A 85 -11.99 1.05 -10.58
C TYR A 85 -11.24 2.30 -11.06
N ASP A 86 -11.58 2.86 -12.24
CA ASP A 86 -11.04 4.16 -12.64
C ASP A 86 -11.87 5.29 -12.04
N TRP A 87 -11.37 5.95 -11.01
CA TRP A 87 -12.09 7.00 -10.28
C TRP A 87 -12.32 8.28 -11.09
N ARG A 88 -11.61 8.47 -12.20
CA ARG A 88 -11.78 9.65 -13.07
C ARG A 88 -13.01 9.53 -13.96
N THR A 89 -13.39 8.31 -14.29
CA THR A 89 -14.49 8.01 -15.23
C THR A 89 -15.69 7.37 -14.53
N THR A 90 -15.45 6.65 -13.44
CA THR A 90 -16.49 5.94 -12.68
C THR A 90 -17.24 6.90 -11.76
N LYS A 91 -18.54 7.04 -11.98
CA LYS A 91 -19.45 7.71 -11.03
C LYS A 91 -19.93 6.69 -10.00
N ILE A 92 -19.75 7.01 -8.73
CA ILE A 92 -20.10 6.11 -7.63
C ILE A 92 -21.36 6.67 -6.94
N SER A 93 -22.36 5.81 -6.73
CA SER A 93 -23.67 6.17 -6.18
C SER A 93 -23.66 6.54 -4.69
N GLY A 94 -22.50 6.58 -4.04
CA GLY A 94 -22.34 6.76 -2.59
C GLY A 94 -21.57 8.01 -2.15
N GLY A 95 -21.21 8.92 -3.07
CA GLY A 95 -20.51 10.16 -2.75
C GLY A 95 -19.25 10.38 -3.59
N LYS A 96 -18.44 11.37 -3.20
CA LYS A 96 -17.18 11.67 -3.89
C LYS A 96 -16.16 10.58 -3.57
N HIS A 97 -15.42 10.13 -4.59
CA HIS A 97 -14.34 9.14 -4.49
C HIS A 97 -13.48 9.31 -3.22
N ALA A 98 -13.01 10.53 -2.94
CA ALA A 98 -12.18 10.87 -1.78
C ALA A 98 -12.74 10.40 -0.42
N PHE A 99 -14.06 10.29 -0.24
CA PHE A 99 -14.66 9.89 1.04
C PHE A 99 -15.05 8.42 1.12
N ILE A 100 -15.10 7.73 -0.03
CA ILE A 100 -15.63 6.36 -0.11
C ILE A 100 -14.59 5.33 -0.50
N HIS A 101 -13.53 5.74 -1.21
CA HIS A 101 -12.48 4.80 -1.60
C HIS A 101 -11.78 4.13 -0.41
N PRO A 102 -11.59 4.75 0.78
CA PRO A 102 -10.97 4.04 1.91
C PRO A 102 -11.85 2.88 2.40
N LYS A 103 -13.19 3.07 2.38
CA LYS A 103 -14.15 2.02 2.75
C LYS A 103 -14.19 0.90 1.72
N ILE A 104 -14.15 1.23 0.43
CA ILE A 104 -14.13 0.24 -0.66
C ILE A 104 -12.82 -0.55 -0.62
N ALA A 105 -11.68 0.14 -0.46
CA ALA A 105 -10.37 -0.47 -0.33
C ALA A 105 -10.30 -1.41 0.88
N LEU A 106 -10.81 -0.98 2.04
CA LEU A 106 -10.89 -1.84 3.23
C LEU A 106 -11.75 -3.08 2.98
N SER A 107 -12.91 -2.92 2.34
CA SER A 107 -13.81 -4.04 2.00
C SER A 107 -13.12 -5.04 1.07
N ASN A 108 -12.46 -4.55 0.02
CA ASN A 108 -11.73 -5.39 -0.92
C ASN A 108 -10.55 -6.09 -0.23
N ALA A 109 -9.75 -5.37 0.53
CA ALA A 109 -8.59 -5.92 1.22
C ALA A 109 -8.99 -6.97 2.27
N SER A 110 -10.06 -6.73 3.03
CA SER A 110 -10.56 -7.68 4.04
C SER A 110 -11.20 -8.93 3.43
N ALA A 111 -11.72 -8.85 2.21
CA ALA A 111 -12.23 -10.00 1.48
C ALA A 111 -11.11 -10.90 0.92
N LEU A 112 -9.91 -10.34 0.68
CA LEU A 112 -8.80 -11.03 0.03
C LEU A 112 -7.72 -11.48 1.02
N PHE A 113 -7.54 -10.76 2.13
CA PHE A 113 -6.45 -10.96 3.06
C PHE A 113 -6.93 -10.95 4.50
N ARG A 114 -6.21 -11.66 5.36
CA ARG A 114 -6.38 -11.53 6.81
C ARG A 114 -5.65 -10.29 7.29
N LEU A 115 -6.42 -9.25 7.62
CA LEU A 115 -5.88 -7.98 8.10
C LEU A 115 -5.92 -7.86 9.62
N ASN A 116 -4.88 -7.30 10.21
CA ASN A 116 -4.91 -6.89 11.62
C ASN A 116 -5.63 -5.53 11.82
N TYR A 117 -5.89 -5.13 13.06
CA TYR A 117 -6.64 -3.90 13.33
C TYR A 117 -5.91 -2.62 12.90
N ILE A 118 -4.57 -2.61 12.92
CA ILE A 118 -3.74 -1.46 12.50
C ILE A 118 -3.79 -1.32 10.98
N GLU A 119 -3.63 -2.42 10.24
CA GLU A 119 -3.74 -2.45 8.78
C GLU A 119 -5.12 -1.95 8.32
N GLN A 120 -6.19 -2.42 8.97
CA GLN A 120 -7.54 -1.96 8.69
C GLN A 120 -7.72 -0.47 8.97
N ASP A 121 -7.16 0.03 10.08
CA ASP A 121 -7.24 1.45 10.45
C ASP A 121 -6.50 2.34 9.46
N ILE A 122 -5.29 1.93 9.04
CA ILE A 122 -4.51 2.60 7.99
C ILE A 122 -5.34 2.71 6.72
N ILE A 123 -5.89 1.59 6.23
CA ILE A 123 -6.67 1.59 4.98
C ILE A 123 -7.90 2.48 5.10
N LEU A 124 -8.59 2.49 6.25
CA LEU A 124 -9.83 3.24 6.42
C LEU A 124 -9.62 4.76 6.55
N LYS A 125 -8.47 5.20 7.08
CA LYS A 125 -8.25 6.59 7.52
C LYS A 125 -7.07 7.31 6.86
N HIS A 126 -6.45 6.71 5.85
CA HIS A 126 -5.31 7.27 5.13
C HIS A 126 -5.58 8.66 4.52
#